data_AF-A0A0E9LY68-F1
#
_entry.id   AF-A0A0E9LY68-F1
#
_cell.length_a   1.000
_cell.length_b   1.000
_cell.length_c   1.000
_cell.angle_alpha   90.00
_cell.angle_beta   90.00
_cell.angle_gamma   90.00
#
_symmetry.space_group_name_H-M   'P 1'
#
loop_
_entity.id
_entity.type
_entity.pdbx_description
1 polymer ?
#
loop_
_entity_poly.entity_id
_entity_poly.type
_entity_poly.pdbx_seq_one_letter_code
_entity_poly.pdbx_strand_id
1 'polypeptide(L)'
;MKRILLAKSWQLFLAVFVIPLLILISGLFVPMYVLNGAYFFFVIPIAVVLSQMVIYFWMWSVGHQLFKQLNISSFFSNGTFRFFIAVPVAIILLVLIFWLWGATILGMGQFSMANVLTGLLVFVIPLEILFMVSQFYCFYFVAKVIKTAELNKVVSFDRFTAEFIWLILFPVGLWFVQPRVNKLAEKSQPTMKE
;
A
#
# COMPACT_ATOMS: atom_id res chain seq x y z
N MET A 1 12.16 -7.25 -8.86
CA MET A 1 10.87 -7.43 -8.16
C MET A 1 10.57 -8.87 -7.70
N LYS A 2 11.15 -9.95 -8.30
CA LYS A 2 10.98 -11.34 -7.82
C LYS A 2 11.24 -11.53 -6.31
N ARG A 3 12.16 -10.75 -5.73
CA ARG A 3 12.49 -10.77 -4.29
C ARG A 3 11.33 -10.32 -3.38
N ILE A 4 10.50 -9.37 -3.81
CA ILE A 4 9.34 -8.90 -3.03
C ILE A 4 8.21 -9.94 -3.08
N LEU A 5 8.00 -10.54 -4.25
CA LEU A 5 7.00 -11.60 -4.43
C LEU A 5 7.25 -12.78 -3.49
N LEU A 6 8.52 -13.18 -3.34
CA LEU A 6 8.97 -14.30 -2.52
C LEU A 6 9.34 -13.91 -1.08
N ALA A 7 9.04 -12.68 -0.67
CA ALA A 7 9.34 -12.23 0.69
C ALA A 7 8.60 -13.10 1.72
N LYS A 8 9.20 -13.30 2.88
CA LYS A 8 8.53 -13.98 4.00
C LYS A 8 7.51 -13.02 4.62
N SER A 9 6.41 -13.54 5.15
CA SER A 9 5.36 -12.72 5.79
C SER A 9 5.92 -11.77 6.86
N TRP A 10 6.88 -12.23 7.65
CA TRP A 10 7.52 -11.41 8.68
C TRP A 10 8.35 -10.26 8.08
N GLN A 11 8.98 -10.42 6.92
CA GLN A 11 9.75 -9.34 6.28
C GLN A 11 8.82 -8.21 5.83
N LEU A 12 7.69 -8.57 5.24
CA LEU A 12 6.66 -7.60 4.86
C LEU A 12 6.03 -6.95 6.09
N PHE A 13 5.74 -7.73 7.14
CA PHE A 13 5.22 -7.20 8.40
C PHE A 13 6.19 -6.20 9.04
N LEU A 14 7.50 -6.52 9.10
CA LEU A 14 8.50 -5.58 9.60
C LEU A 14 8.53 -4.30 8.77
N ALA A 15 8.54 -4.41 7.44
CA ALA A 15 8.63 -3.26 6.55
C ALA A 15 7.38 -2.37 6.58
N VAL A 16 6.19 -2.96 6.65
CA VAL A 16 4.91 -2.24 6.64
C VAL A 16 4.55 -1.67 8.01
N PHE A 17 4.92 -2.36 9.09
CA PHE A 17 4.43 -2.00 10.42
C PHE A 17 5.55 -1.64 11.39
N VAL A 18 6.51 -2.55 11.62
CA VAL A 18 7.51 -2.36 12.67
C VAL A 18 8.44 -1.19 12.38
N ILE A 19 8.97 -1.06 11.15
CA ILE A 19 9.85 0.05 10.79
C ILE A 19 9.13 1.40 10.89
N PRO A 20 7.94 1.60 10.28
CA PRO A 20 7.15 2.81 10.49
C PRO A 20 6.84 3.10 11.97
N LEU A 21 6.51 2.08 12.76
CA LEU A 21 6.26 2.24 14.18
C LEU A 21 7.51 2.70 14.93
N LEU A 22 8.68 2.12 14.64
CA LEU A 22 9.96 2.55 15.20
C LEU A 22 10.27 4.00 14.84
N ILE A 23 9.98 4.42 13.61
CA ILE A 23 10.11 5.82 13.18
C ILE A 23 9.18 6.72 13.99
N LEU A 24 7.92 6.32 14.22
CA LEU A 24 6.98 7.11 15.01
C LEU A 24 7.40 7.24 16.49
N ILE A 25 7.78 6.14 17.12
CA ILE A 25 8.18 6.15 18.54
C ILE A 25 9.60 6.70 18.76
N SER A 26 10.40 6.87 17.71
CA SER A 26 11.74 7.47 17.81
C SER A 26 11.71 8.83 18.49
N GLY A 27 10.61 9.58 18.35
CA GLY A 27 10.39 10.85 19.03
C GLY A 27 10.44 10.76 20.55
N LEU A 28 10.16 9.59 21.15
CA LEU A 28 10.29 9.37 22.60
C LEU A 28 11.75 9.36 23.08
N PHE A 29 12.70 9.13 22.17
CA PHE A 29 14.14 9.05 22.46
C PHE A 29 14.90 10.29 21.97
N VAL A 30 14.22 11.23 21.31
CA VAL A 30 14.81 12.49 20.86
C VAL A 30 14.87 13.47 22.03
N PRO A 31 16.02 14.12 22.29
CA PRO A 31 16.13 15.08 23.38
C PRO A 31 15.09 16.21 23.25
N MET A 32 14.51 16.63 24.37
CA MET A 32 13.40 17.62 24.38
C MET A 32 13.74 18.95 23.68
N TYR A 33 15.02 19.35 23.64
CA TYR A 33 15.44 20.56 22.93
C TYR A 33 15.46 20.43 21.40
N VAL A 34 15.40 19.19 20.88
CA VAL A 34 15.27 18.88 19.44
C VAL A 34 13.80 18.65 19.06
N LEU A 35 12.98 18.20 20.01
CA LEU A 35 11.55 18.02 19.82
C LEU A 35 10.87 19.38 19.61
N ASN A 36 10.57 19.68 18.36
CA ASN A 36 9.77 20.83 17.96
C ASN A 36 8.62 20.39 17.05
N GLY A 37 7.72 21.33 16.73
CA GLY A 37 6.60 21.05 15.83
C GLY A 37 7.04 20.52 14.46
N ALA A 38 8.20 20.93 13.96
CA ALA A 38 8.74 20.46 12.68
C ALA A 38 9.15 18.99 12.71
N TYR A 39 9.68 18.47 13.82
CA TYR A 39 10.00 17.05 13.96
C TYR A 39 8.76 16.18 13.78
N PHE A 40 7.69 16.46 14.55
CA PHE A 40 6.44 15.70 14.46
C PHE A 40 5.73 15.90 13.12
N PHE A 41 5.87 17.09 12.53
CA PHE A 41 5.46 17.35 11.16
C PHE A 41 6.16 16.30 10.28
N PHE A 42 7.49 16.29 10.15
CA PHE A 42 8.19 15.39 9.22
C PHE A 42 8.04 13.88 9.49
N VAL A 43 8.14 13.46 10.75
CA VAL A 43 8.25 12.03 11.10
C VAL A 43 6.98 11.23 10.82
N ILE A 44 5.79 11.80 11.07
CA ILE A 44 4.53 11.06 10.92
C ILE A 44 4.27 10.68 9.45
N PRO A 45 4.30 11.63 8.49
CA PRO A 45 4.07 11.29 7.08
C PRO A 45 5.18 10.44 6.49
N ILE A 46 6.44 10.60 6.91
CA ILE A 46 7.52 9.70 6.45
C ILE A 46 7.20 8.25 6.82
N ALA A 47 6.78 7.99 8.06
CA ALA A 47 6.40 6.65 8.49
C ALA A 47 5.21 6.09 7.70
N VAL A 48 4.17 6.91 7.48
CA VAL A 48 2.98 6.54 6.72
C VAL A 48 3.32 6.26 5.25
N VAL A 49 4.05 7.15 4.59
CA VAL A 49 4.46 7.01 3.18
C VAL A 49 5.31 5.76 2.98
N LEU A 50 6.26 5.50 3.90
CA LEU A 50 7.08 4.30 3.85
C LEU A 50 6.22 3.04 3.92
N SER A 51 5.28 2.99 4.88
CA SER A 51 4.34 1.87 5.02
C SER A 51 3.54 1.63 3.74
N GLN A 52 2.92 2.69 3.21
CA GLN A 52 2.09 2.62 2.01
C GLN A 52 2.88 2.21 0.78
N MET A 53 4.08 2.75 0.58
CA MET A 53 4.95 2.34 -0.53
C MET A 53 5.19 0.84 -0.52
N VAL A 54 5.51 0.25 0.64
CA VAL A 54 5.75 -1.20 0.73
C VAL A 54 4.49 -1.99 0.37
N ILE A 55 3.32 -1.59 0.86
CA ILE A 55 2.05 -2.25 0.53
C ILE A 55 1.75 -2.17 -0.97
N TYR A 56 1.87 -0.99 -1.59
CA TYR A 56 1.60 -0.82 -3.02
C TYR A 56 2.61 -1.56 -3.90
N PHE A 57 3.90 -1.56 -3.55
CA PHE A 57 4.90 -2.37 -4.26
C PHE A 57 4.61 -3.86 -4.14
N TRP A 58 4.19 -4.32 -2.97
CA TRP A 58 3.78 -5.71 -2.77
C TRP A 58 2.54 -6.05 -3.61
N MET A 59 1.49 -5.23 -3.57
CA MET A 59 0.28 -5.42 -4.38
C MET A 59 0.58 -5.42 -5.88
N TRP A 60 1.49 -4.55 -6.34
CA TRP A 60 1.95 -4.55 -7.73
C TRP A 60 2.64 -5.87 -8.08
N SER A 61 3.48 -6.38 -7.19
CA SER A 61 4.15 -7.66 -7.38
C SER A 61 3.14 -8.81 -7.54
N VAL A 62 2.08 -8.85 -6.72
CA VAL A 62 1.05 -9.89 -6.87
C VAL A 62 0.16 -9.63 -8.10
N GLY A 63 -0.47 -8.46 -8.20
CA GLY A 63 -1.46 -8.15 -9.24
C GLY A 63 -0.89 -7.98 -10.65
N HIS A 64 0.41 -7.68 -10.80
CA HIS A 64 1.05 -7.59 -12.11
C HIS A 64 2.00 -8.76 -12.39
N GLN A 65 2.92 -9.03 -11.45
CA GLN A 65 4.00 -9.99 -11.71
C GLN A 65 3.53 -11.44 -11.55
N LEU A 66 2.85 -11.80 -10.44
CA LEU A 66 2.28 -13.16 -10.29
C LEU A 66 1.21 -13.42 -11.35
N PHE A 67 0.38 -12.41 -11.62
CA PHE A 67 -0.62 -12.43 -12.68
C PHE A 67 -0.04 -12.82 -14.05
N LYS A 68 1.11 -12.25 -14.43
CA LYS A 68 1.81 -12.60 -15.67
C LYS A 68 2.50 -13.96 -15.59
N GLN A 69 3.15 -14.29 -14.47
CA GLN A 69 3.87 -15.56 -14.31
C GLN A 69 2.97 -16.79 -14.44
N LEU A 70 1.74 -16.68 -13.97
CA LEU A 70 0.74 -17.76 -14.04
C LEU A 70 -0.18 -17.66 -15.26
N ASN A 71 0.13 -16.76 -16.20
CA ASN A 71 -0.66 -16.52 -17.41
C ASN A 71 -2.16 -16.30 -17.13
N ILE A 72 -2.49 -15.59 -16.05
CA ILE A 72 -3.86 -15.29 -15.65
C ILE A 72 -4.53 -14.31 -16.63
N SER A 73 -3.75 -13.70 -17.52
CA SER A 73 -4.23 -12.90 -18.66
C SER A 73 -5.21 -13.65 -19.57
N SER A 74 -5.21 -14.98 -19.57
CA SER A 74 -6.22 -15.78 -20.28
C SER A 74 -7.62 -15.68 -19.65
N PHE A 75 -7.70 -15.38 -18.36
CA PHE A 75 -8.95 -15.36 -17.59
C PHE A 75 -9.59 -13.97 -17.52
N PHE A 76 -8.80 -12.92 -17.30
CA PHE A 76 -9.27 -11.53 -17.25
C PHE A 76 -8.12 -10.54 -17.45
N SER A 77 -8.42 -9.27 -17.74
CA SER A 77 -7.41 -8.23 -17.95
C SER A 77 -7.00 -7.54 -16.64
N ASN A 78 -5.78 -6.97 -16.61
CA ASN A 78 -5.26 -6.22 -15.45
C ASN A 78 -5.18 -4.70 -15.68
N GLY A 79 -5.80 -4.17 -16.75
CA GLY A 79 -5.72 -2.76 -17.14
C GLY A 79 -6.25 -1.82 -16.06
N THR A 80 -7.47 -2.10 -15.56
CA THR A 80 -8.12 -1.32 -14.50
C THR A 80 -7.30 -1.35 -13.20
N PHE A 81 -6.70 -2.48 -12.85
CA PHE A 81 -5.78 -2.58 -11.71
C PHE A 81 -4.54 -1.69 -11.87
N ARG A 82 -3.94 -1.66 -13.06
CA ARG A 82 -2.77 -0.80 -13.32
C ARG A 82 -3.08 0.68 -13.16
N PHE A 83 -4.31 1.10 -13.46
CA PHE A 83 -4.77 2.47 -13.19
C PHE A 83 -4.96 2.70 -11.69
N PHE A 84 -5.75 1.85 -11.03
CA PHE A 84 -6.07 2.03 -9.61
C PHE A 84 -4.88 1.87 -8.66
N ILE A 85 -3.82 1.18 -9.04
CA ILE A 85 -2.60 1.12 -8.23
C ILE A 85 -1.70 2.36 -8.41
N ALA A 86 -1.79 3.05 -9.55
CA ALA A 86 -1.08 4.29 -9.80
C ALA A 86 -1.73 5.49 -9.09
N VAL A 87 -3.06 5.47 -8.93
CA VAL A 87 -3.83 6.55 -8.29
C VAL A 87 -3.36 6.83 -6.85
N PRO A 88 -3.26 5.85 -5.93
CA PRO A 88 -2.74 6.08 -4.59
C PRO A 88 -1.32 6.64 -4.55
N VAL A 89 -0.45 6.18 -5.45
CA VAL A 89 0.93 6.69 -5.55
C VAL A 89 0.92 8.15 -5.98
N ALA A 90 0.09 8.52 -6.96
CA ALA A 90 -0.08 9.90 -7.38
C ALA A 90 -0.64 10.79 -6.25
N ILE A 91 -1.64 10.30 -5.51
CA ILE A 91 -2.22 11.02 -4.37
C ILE A 91 -1.18 11.23 -3.28
N ILE A 92 -0.37 10.20 -2.93
CA ILE A 92 0.71 10.33 -1.96
C ILE A 92 1.70 11.42 -2.39
N LEU A 93 2.09 11.46 -3.67
CA LEU A 93 2.98 12.50 -4.19
C LEU A 93 2.34 13.90 -4.12
N LEU A 94 1.05 14.02 -4.47
CA LEU A 94 0.32 15.29 -4.38
C LEU A 94 0.21 15.77 -2.93
N VAL A 95 -0.07 14.87 -1.99
CA VAL A 95 -0.12 15.19 -0.56
C VAL A 95 1.25 15.65 -0.07
N LEU A 96 2.35 14.98 -0.45
CA LEU A 96 3.70 15.40 -0.11
C LEU A 96 4.03 16.80 -0.66
N ILE A 97 3.65 17.09 -1.91
CA ILE A 97 3.83 18.42 -2.52
C ILE A 97 3.00 19.47 -1.77
N PHE A 98 1.71 19.19 -1.54
CA PHE A 98 0.81 20.07 -0.78
C PHE A 98 1.37 20.35 0.61
N TRP A 99 1.99 19.35 1.22
CA TRP A 99 2.52 19.46 2.57
C TRP A 99 3.81 20.28 2.66
N LEU A 100 4.72 20.13 1.69
CA LEU A 100 5.89 21.00 1.54
C LEU A 100 5.47 22.44 1.27
N TRP A 101 4.43 22.65 0.46
CA TRP A 101 3.86 23.97 0.19
C TRP A 101 3.11 24.55 1.41
N GLY A 102 2.40 23.73 2.17
CA GLY A 102 1.74 24.14 3.40
C GLY A 102 2.74 24.61 4.47
N ALA A 103 3.90 23.96 4.55
CA ALA A 103 4.98 24.37 5.46
C ALA A 103 5.52 25.78 5.14
N THR A 104 5.59 26.16 3.86
CA THR A 104 6.06 27.51 3.48
C THR A 104 5.01 28.57 3.80
N ILE A 105 3.72 28.29 3.61
CA ILE A 105 2.62 29.21 3.97
C ILE A 105 2.54 29.42 5.48
N LEU A 106 2.69 28.35 6.26
CA LEU A 106 2.79 28.41 7.72
C LEU A 106 3.94 29.32 8.16
N GLY A 107 5.11 29.18 7.54
CA GLY A 107 6.27 30.04 7.82
C GLY A 107 6.07 31.52 7.46
N MET A 108 5.17 31.83 6.54
CA MET A 108 4.81 33.21 6.15
C MET A 108 3.69 33.82 7.02
N GLY A 109 3.18 33.11 8.04
CA GLY A 109 2.13 33.62 8.94
C GLY A 109 0.76 33.79 8.29
N GLN A 110 0.54 33.26 7.08
CA GLN A 110 -0.70 33.35 6.31
C GLN A 110 -1.73 32.26 6.70
N PHE A 111 -1.64 31.76 7.94
CA PHE A 111 -2.44 30.64 8.39
C PHE A 111 -3.83 31.10 8.85
N SER A 112 -4.84 30.89 8.00
CA SER A 112 -6.25 31.12 8.33
C SER A 112 -6.96 29.78 8.48
N MET A 113 -7.68 29.61 9.60
CA MET A 113 -8.52 28.42 9.82
C MET A 113 -9.57 28.22 8.71
N ALA A 114 -10.08 29.31 8.12
CA ALA A 114 -11.03 29.22 7.01
C ALA A 114 -10.39 28.60 5.75
N ASN A 115 -9.12 28.93 5.47
CA ASN A 115 -8.39 28.37 4.33
C ASN A 115 -8.08 26.88 4.53
N VAL A 116 -7.73 26.48 5.75
CA VAL A 116 -7.49 25.07 6.11
C VAL A 116 -8.77 24.26 5.95
N LEU A 117 -9.90 24.74 6.50
CA LEU A 117 -11.17 24.03 6.42
C LEU A 117 -11.64 23.88 4.97
N THR A 118 -11.49 24.94 4.16
CA THR A 118 -11.81 24.90 2.73
C THR A 118 -10.92 23.89 2.00
N GLY A 119 -9.61 23.92 2.26
CA GLY A 119 -8.66 22.97 1.70
C GLY A 119 -9.02 21.52 2.02
N LEU A 120 -9.42 21.26 3.26
CA LEU A 120 -9.77 19.93 3.75
C LEU A 120 -11.06 19.41 3.08
N LEU A 121 -12.12 20.23 3.04
CA LEU A 121 -13.42 19.83 2.49
C LEU A 121 -13.39 19.67 0.96
N VAL A 122 -12.72 20.56 0.25
CA VAL A 122 -12.76 20.61 -1.22
C VAL A 122 -11.72 19.69 -1.85
N PHE A 123 -10.54 19.54 -1.24
CA PHE A 123 -9.45 18.78 -1.85
C PHE A 123 -9.11 17.50 -1.08
N VAL A 124 -8.89 17.58 0.23
CA VAL A 124 -8.40 16.42 1.01
C VAL A 124 -9.44 15.31 1.04
N ILE A 125 -10.69 15.61 1.41
CA ILE A 125 -11.74 14.57 1.54
C ILE A 125 -12.00 13.84 0.21
N PRO A 126 -12.21 14.52 -0.94
CA PRO A 126 -12.39 13.82 -2.21
C PRO A 126 -11.19 12.97 -2.61
N LEU A 127 -9.97 13.45 -2.37
CA LEU A 127 -8.75 12.70 -2.64
C LEU A 127 -8.64 11.47 -1.73
N GLU A 128 -9.00 11.57 -0.45
CA GLU A 128 -9.04 10.44 0.48
C GLU A 128 -10.07 9.39 0.07
N ILE A 129 -11.27 9.82 -0.36
CA ILE A 129 -12.29 8.89 -0.87
C ILE A 129 -11.76 8.16 -2.12
N LEU A 130 -11.16 8.90 -3.05
CA LEU A 130 -10.56 8.31 -4.25
C LEU A 130 -9.42 7.34 -3.90
N PHE A 131 -8.60 7.68 -2.91
CA PHE A 131 -7.54 6.84 -2.37
C PHE A 131 -8.10 5.53 -1.82
N MET A 132 -9.12 5.62 -0.95
CA MET A 132 -9.79 4.46 -0.35
C MET A 132 -10.40 3.56 -1.42
N VAL A 133 -11.19 4.10 -2.36
CA VAL A 133 -11.79 3.32 -3.45
C VAL A 133 -10.73 2.59 -4.27
N SER A 134 -9.63 3.27 -4.57
CA SER A 134 -8.50 2.70 -5.31
C SER A 134 -7.81 1.57 -4.54
N GLN A 135 -7.61 1.75 -3.24
CA GLN A 135 -7.03 0.75 -2.37
C GLN A 135 -7.92 -0.50 -2.25
N PHE A 136 -9.22 -0.32 -2.01
CA PHE A 136 -10.18 -1.43 -1.96
C PHE A 136 -10.23 -2.19 -3.29
N TYR A 137 -10.20 -1.49 -4.42
CA TYR A 137 -10.12 -2.15 -5.72
C TYR A 137 -8.83 -2.98 -5.87
N CYS A 138 -7.68 -2.45 -5.42
CA CYS A 138 -6.43 -3.19 -5.43
C CYS A 138 -6.50 -4.46 -4.58
N PHE A 139 -7.07 -4.39 -3.37
CA PHE A 139 -7.30 -5.56 -2.53
C PHE A 139 -8.23 -6.59 -3.18
N TYR A 140 -9.35 -6.13 -3.76
CA TYR A 140 -10.27 -6.99 -4.50
C TYR A 140 -9.54 -7.72 -5.63
N PHE A 141 -8.77 -6.99 -6.44
CA PHE A 141 -8.06 -7.54 -7.58
C PHE A 141 -6.99 -8.55 -7.15
N VAL A 142 -6.18 -8.22 -6.13
CA VAL A 142 -5.14 -9.11 -5.61
C VAL A 142 -5.75 -10.40 -5.03
N ALA A 143 -6.83 -10.30 -4.24
CA ALA A 143 -7.53 -11.47 -3.73
C ALA A 143 -8.06 -12.36 -4.86
N LYS A 144 -8.67 -11.75 -5.88
CA LYS A 144 -9.17 -12.45 -7.07
C LYS A 144 -8.04 -13.15 -7.82
N VAL A 145 -6.89 -12.51 -8.00
CA VAL A 145 -5.70 -13.08 -8.64
C VAL A 145 -5.20 -14.31 -7.89
N ILE A 146 -5.03 -14.20 -6.56
CA ILE A 146 -4.56 -15.31 -5.73
C ILE A 146 -5.53 -16.49 -5.82
N LYS A 147 -6.83 -16.24 -5.70
CA LYS A 147 -7.82 -17.33 -5.72
C LYS A 147 -7.99 -17.97 -7.10
N THR A 148 -7.94 -17.16 -8.16
CA THR A 148 -7.96 -17.67 -9.54
C THR A 148 -6.73 -18.54 -9.81
N ALA A 149 -5.56 -18.14 -9.31
CA ALA A 149 -4.33 -18.92 -9.40
C ALA A 149 -4.38 -20.24 -8.62
N GLU A 150 -4.99 -20.25 -7.42
CA GLU A 150 -5.16 -21.48 -6.63
C GLU A 150 -6.08 -22.50 -7.29
N LEU A 151 -7.20 -22.04 -7.87
CA LEU A 151 -8.23 -22.90 -8.43
C LEU A 151 -8.13 -23.11 -9.95
N ASN A 152 -7.19 -22.41 -10.60
CA ASN A 152 -6.99 -22.40 -12.05
C ASN A 152 -8.29 -22.15 -12.85
N LYS A 153 -9.17 -21.29 -12.34
CA LYS A 153 -10.42 -20.89 -12.98
C LYS A 153 -10.88 -19.54 -12.47
N VAL A 154 -11.66 -18.80 -13.27
CA VAL A 154 -12.27 -17.55 -12.83
C VAL A 154 -13.16 -17.81 -11.62
N VAL A 155 -12.99 -17.01 -10.57
CA VAL A 155 -13.80 -17.07 -9.36
C VAL A 155 -14.68 -15.83 -9.21
N SER A 156 -15.88 -16.07 -8.68
CA SER A 156 -16.80 -15.04 -8.18
C SER A 156 -16.39 -14.58 -6.77
N PHE A 157 -16.90 -13.41 -6.36
CA PHE A 157 -16.46 -12.73 -5.12
C PHE A 157 -16.68 -13.56 -3.85
N ASP A 158 -17.77 -14.32 -3.78
CA ASP A 158 -18.08 -15.25 -2.69
C ASP A 158 -16.96 -16.26 -2.43
N ARG A 159 -16.22 -16.66 -3.48
CA ARG A 159 -15.14 -17.65 -3.38
C ARG A 159 -13.81 -17.10 -2.91
N PHE A 160 -13.64 -15.78 -2.87
CA PHE A 160 -12.41 -15.12 -2.40
C PHE A 160 -12.65 -14.03 -1.34
N THR A 161 -13.85 -14.00 -0.73
CA THR A 161 -14.21 -12.99 0.28
C THR A 161 -13.28 -13.06 1.49
N ALA A 162 -12.88 -14.26 1.91
CA ALA A 162 -11.96 -14.43 3.03
C ALA A 162 -10.59 -13.80 2.73
N GLU A 163 -10.04 -14.04 1.55
CA GLU A 163 -8.78 -13.45 1.10
C GLU A 163 -8.87 -11.92 1.03
N PHE A 164 -9.99 -11.39 0.55
CA PHE A 164 -10.25 -9.94 0.55
C PHE A 164 -10.30 -9.36 1.96
N ILE A 165 -10.99 -10.00 2.90
CA ILE A 165 -11.05 -9.57 4.31
C ILE A 165 -9.67 -9.61 4.95
N TRP A 166 -8.86 -10.64 4.69
CA TRP A 166 -7.48 -10.69 5.17
C TRP A 166 -6.67 -9.50 4.64
N LEU A 167 -6.82 -9.13 3.36
CA LEU A 167 -6.14 -7.95 2.80
C LEU A 167 -6.61 -6.62 3.42
N ILE A 168 -7.86 -6.52 3.86
CA ILE A 168 -8.34 -5.34 4.60
C ILE A 168 -7.71 -5.27 5.99
N LEU A 169 -7.58 -6.41 6.67
CA LEU A 169 -6.96 -6.53 8.00
C LEU A 169 -5.42 -6.49 7.95
N PHE A 170 -4.85 -5.70 7.03
CA PHE A 170 -3.42 -5.44 7.00
C PHE A 170 -2.97 -4.74 8.29
N PRO A 171 -1.76 -5.03 8.80
CA PRO A 171 -0.75 -5.93 8.25
C PRO A 171 -0.93 -7.40 8.66
N VAL A 172 -1.85 -7.72 9.57
CA VAL A 172 -2.04 -9.09 10.11
C VAL A 172 -2.39 -10.09 9.02
N GLY A 173 -3.21 -9.68 8.04
CA GLY A 173 -3.56 -10.50 6.89
C GLY A 173 -2.39 -11.03 6.06
N LEU A 174 -1.23 -10.35 6.06
CA LEU A 174 -0.02 -10.80 5.35
C LEU A 174 0.43 -12.19 5.81
N TRP A 175 0.21 -12.54 7.08
CA TRP A 175 0.59 -13.87 7.60
C TRP A 175 -0.21 -14.99 6.97
N PHE A 176 -1.46 -14.73 6.58
CA PHE A 176 -2.33 -15.72 5.94
C PHE A 176 -2.18 -15.71 4.41
N VAL A 177 -2.01 -14.53 3.82
CA VAL A 177 -2.00 -14.35 2.36
C VAL A 177 -0.61 -14.65 1.77
N GLN A 178 0.47 -14.14 2.37
CA GLN A 178 1.81 -14.22 1.78
C GLN A 178 2.34 -15.67 1.60
N PRO A 179 2.13 -16.63 2.53
CA PRO A 179 2.58 -17.99 2.32
C PRO A 179 1.93 -18.66 1.11
N ARG A 180 0.69 -18.28 0.77
CA ARG A 180 -0.03 -18.79 -0.40
C ARG A 180 0.54 -18.19 -1.69
N VAL A 181 0.81 -16.88 -1.69
CA VAL A 181 1.52 -16.20 -2.78
C VAL A 181 2.87 -16.85 -3.07
N ASN A 182 3.66 -17.15 -2.04
CA ASN A 182 4.96 -17.81 -2.20
C ASN A 182 4.82 -19.20 -2.85
N LYS A 183 3.88 -20.04 -2.40
CA LYS A 183 3.60 -21.35 -3.00
C LYS A 183 3.25 -21.25 -4.50
N LEU A 184 2.41 -20.28 -4.85
CA LEU A 184 2.02 -20.02 -6.24
C LEU A 184 3.21 -19.54 -7.09
N ALA A 185 4.01 -18.63 -6.54
CA ALA A 185 5.19 -18.10 -7.22
C ALA A 185 6.27 -19.18 -7.43
N GLU A 186 6.49 -20.06 -6.46
CA GLU A 186 7.42 -21.19 -6.57
C GLU A 186 6.96 -22.22 -7.62
N LYS A 187 5.66 -22.57 -7.64
CA LYS A 187 5.08 -23.49 -8.62
C LYS A 187 5.24 -22.99 -10.07
N SER A 188 5.30 -21.68 -10.26
CA SER A 188 5.48 -21.05 -11.57
C SER A 188 6.93 -21.04 -12.07
N GLN A 189 7.91 -21.39 -11.23
CA GLN A 189 9.30 -21.48 -11.64
C GLN A 189 9.53 -22.87 -12.26
N PRO A 190 9.97 -22.97 -13.53
CA PRO A 190 10.49 -24.23 -14.03
C PRO A 190 11.68 -24.60 -13.14
N THR A 191 11.72 -25.85 -12.70
CA THR A 191 12.85 -26.48 -12.01
C THR A 191 14.15 -26.20 -12.77
N MET A 192 14.85 -25.12 -12.42
CA MET A 192 16.31 -25.05 -12.57
C MET A 192 16.90 -25.66 -11.31
N LYS A 193 16.79 -26.97 -11.23
CA LYS A 193 17.63 -27.83 -10.40
C LYS A 193 18.30 -28.80 -11.35
N GLU A 194 19.45 -28.40 -11.87
CA GLU A 194 20.58 -29.29 -12.12
C GLU A 194 21.82 -28.61 -11.52
#